data_AF-A0A0N4YBC3-F1
#
_entry.id   AF-A0A0N4YBC3-F1
#
_cell.length_a   1.000
_cell.length_b   1.000
_cell.length_c   1.000
_cell.angle_alpha   90.00
_cell.angle_beta   90.00
_cell.angle_gamma   90.00
#
_symmetry.space_group_name_H-M   'P 1'
#
loop_
_entity.id
_entity.type
_entity.pdbx_description
1 polymer ?
#
loop_
_entity_poly.entity_id
_entity_poly.type
_entity_poly.pdbx_seq_one_letter_code
_entity_poly.pdbx_strand_id
1 'polypeptide(L)'
;MGSLVRSEEMRFCQLIVEKEAAFNCVAELGKQPYVQFKDLNPDVNPFQRTFVRHIRRYDEMERKLRFLESQITKDNIQIAGRLDQGDYSVMPTAELNQLEATLADLERDVKNMNESDAQLKKNYMELKEWDAVLEKTDEFFQGGVDDQAAEELEVQEEEYGKGEKAPISYVVGVIERSRLLVFERVLWRASHHTAYLRSAAIDEDLEDENREKVQKAVFIVFYKGDRLRSIVEKVCDGFKAKLMKNCPKTFKDRQSARNDVRARLQDVKTVLGQTTEHRFRVLQAAANNHNAWL
;
A
#
# COMPACT_ATOMS: atom_id res chain seq x y z
N MET A 1 57.21 -8.26 -7.62
CA MET A 1 57.20 -7.96 -9.07
C MET A 1 56.84 -9.24 -9.78
N GLY A 2 55.61 -9.35 -10.29
CA GLY A 2 55.11 -10.59 -10.90
C GLY A 2 55.63 -10.79 -12.33
N SER A 3 55.96 -12.03 -12.68
CA SER A 3 56.30 -12.42 -14.04
C SER A 3 55.01 -12.61 -14.85
N LEU A 4 54.86 -11.93 -15.98
CA LEU A 4 53.69 -12.08 -16.87
C LEU A 4 53.61 -13.45 -17.57
N VAL A 5 54.64 -14.31 -17.44
CA VAL A 5 54.83 -15.50 -18.27
C VAL A 5 54.57 -16.81 -17.52
N ARG A 6 54.63 -16.81 -16.18
CA ARG A 6 54.40 -17.98 -15.32
C ARG A 6 53.74 -17.58 -14.00
N SER A 7 52.98 -18.50 -13.41
CA SER A 7 52.39 -18.34 -12.08
C SER A 7 53.44 -18.07 -11.01
N GLU A 8 53.07 -17.29 -9.99
CA GLU A 8 53.94 -17.03 -8.83
C GLU A 8 54.08 -18.28 -7.95
N GLU A 9 55.20 -18.38 -7.23
CA GLU A 9 55.46 -19.50 -6.34
C GLU A 9 54.54 -19.44 -5.10
N MET A 10 53.76 -20.50 -4.88
CA MET A 10 52.84 -20.63 -3.75
C MET A 10 53.44 -21.53 -2.67
N ARG A 11 53.22 -21.18 -1.41
CA ARG A 11 53.63 -22.01 -0.26
C ARG A 11 52.42 -22.44 0.56
N PHE A 12 52.39 -23.73 0.91
CA PHE A 12 51.41 -24.25 1.86
C PHE A 12 51.89 -24.02 3.30
N CYS A 13 51.08 -23.33 4.09
CA CYS A 13 51.38 -22.96 5.47
C CYS A 13 50.26 -23.46 6.39
N GLN A 14 50.62 -23.85 7.62
CA GLN A 14 49.67 -24.18 8.67
C GLN A 14 49.60 -23.01 9.67
N LEU A 15 48.39 -22.50 9.88
CA LEU A 15 48.11 -21.41 10.82
C LEU A 15 47.54 -21.99 12.11
N ILE A 16 48.24 -21.80 13.23
CA ILE A 16 47.81 -22.23 14.57
C ILE A 16 47.48 -20.96 15.35
N VAL A 17 46.22 -20.78 15.74
CA VAL A 17 45.74 -19.57 16.42
C VAL A 17 44.85 -19.97 17.59
N GLU A 18 44.97 -19.22 18.68
CA GLU A 18 44.08 -19.34 19.82
C GLU A 18 42.65 -18.92 19.46
N LYS A 19 41.65 -19.61 20.00
CA LYS A 19 40.24 -19.39 19.64
C LYS A 19 39.78 -17.94 19.83
N GLU A 20 40.26 -17.24 20.85
CA GLU A 20 39.86 -15.86 21.15
C GLU A 20 40.52 -14.84 20.21
N ALA A 21 41.76 -15.09 19.78
CA ALA A 21 42.48 -14.23 18.84
C ALA A 21 42.14 -14.53 17.37
N ALA A 22 41.54 -15.69 17.09
CA ALA A 22 41.28 -16.18 15.74
C ALA A 22 40.55 -15.17 14.85
N PHE A 23 39.53 -14.48 15.38
CA PHE A 23 38.77 -13.50 14.62
C PHE A 23 39.63 -12.31 14.18
N ASN A 24 40.38 -11.70 15.10
CA ASN A 24 41.24 -10.55 14.80
C ASN A 24 42.39 -10.93 13.86
N CYS A 25 43.01 -12.10 14.06
CA CYS A 25 44.07 -12.58 13.17
C CYS A 25 43.56 -12.78 11.74
N VAL A 26 42.39 -13.40 11.57
CA VAL A 26 41.79 -13.61 10.24
C VAL A 26 41.36 -12.29 9.62
N ALA A 27 40.87 -11.32 10.41
CA ALA A 27 40.50 -10.01 9.92
C ALA A 27 41.71 -9.23 9.37
N GLU A 28 42.84 -9.22 10.09
CA GLU A 28 44.08 -8.60 9.60
C GLU A 28 44.64 -9.29 8.35
N LEU A 29 44.58 -10.63 8.30
CA LEU A 29 44.96 -11.37 7.09
C LEU A 29 44.04 -11.04 5.91
N GLY A 30 42.75 -10.82 6.16
CA GLY A 30 41.75 -10.49 5.14
C GLY A 30 41.96 -9.12 4.49
N LYS A 31 42.67 -8.19 5.14
CA LYS A 31 43.05 -6.89 4.55
C LYS A 31 44.08 -7.04 3.42
N GLN A 32 44.79 -8.17 3.38
CA GLN A 32 45.84 -8.43 2.40
C GLN A 32 45.43 -9.55 1.43
N PRO A 33 45.53 -9.36 0.12
CA PRO A 33 45.08 -10.34 -0.88
C PRO A 33 46.10 -11.48 -1.11
N TYR A 34 46.83 -11.91 -0.08
CA TYR A 34 47.95 -12.87 -0.23
C TYR A 34 47.64 -14.29 0.25
N VAL A 35 46.48 -14.50 0.91
CA VAL A 35 46.15 -15.77 1.55
C VAL A 35 44.89 -16.38 0.95
N GLN A 36 44.98 -17.65 0.56
CA GLN A 36 43.83 -18.46 0.17
C GLN A 36 43.61 -19.58 1.19
N PHE A 37 42.44 -19.60 1.84
CA PHE A 37 42.08 -20.66 2.79
C PHE A 37 41.62 -21.93 2.07
N LYS A 38 42.06 -23.08 2.58
CA LYS A 38 41.57 -24.40 2.17
C LYS A 38 40.57 -24.92 3.19
N ASP A 39 39.43 -25.42 2.73
CA ASP A 39 38.42 -26.03 3.62
C ASP A 39 38.97 -27.35 4.20
N LEU A 40 39.16 -27.38 5.52
CA LEU A 40 39.57 -28.57 6.26
C LEU A 40 38.39 -29.44 6.71
N ASN A 41 37.14 -28.94 6.57
CA ASN A 41 35.92 -29.61 7.00
C ASN A 41 34.93 -29.84 5.84
N PRO A 42 35.33 -30.47 4.71
CA PRO A 42 34.47 -30.65 3.56
C PRO A 42 33.26 -31.55 3.86
N ASP A 43 33.44 -32.55 4.72
CA ASP A 43 32.40 -33.54 5.05
C ASP A 43 31.42 -33.04 6.13
N VAL A 44 31.70 -31.88 6.74
CA VAL A 44 30.84 -31.30 7.78
C VAL A 44 29.80 -30.40 7.13
N ASN A 45 28.54 -30.74 7.34
CA ASN A 45 27.40 -29.95 6.89
C ASN A 45 27.54 -28.48 7.35
N PRO A 46 27.35 -27.48 6.47
CA PRO A 46 27.39 -26.07 6.81
C PRO A 46 26.66 -25.70 8.10
N PHE A 47 25.51 -26.31 8.41
CA PHE A 47 24.72 -26.00 9.62
C PHE A 47 25.33 -26.50 10.94
N GLN A 48 26.25 -27.45 10.88
CA GLN A 48 26.93 -28.02 12.06
C GLN A 48 28.28 -27.33 12.32
N ARG A 49 28.70 -26.41 11.46
CA ARG A 49 29.97 -25.67 11.62
C ARG A 49 29.89 -24.70 12.80
N THR A 50 31.05 -24.44 13.41
CA THR A 50 31.16 -23.71 14.68
C THR A 50 30.57 -22.29 14.66
N PHE A 51 30.68 -21.56 13.55
CA PHE A 51 30.32 -20.13 13.48
C PHE A 51 28.97 -19.83 12.80
N VAL A 52 28.12 -20.84 12.58
CA VAL A 52 26.83 -20.68 11.86
C VAL A 52 25.93 -19.62 12.49
N ARG A 53 25.91 -19.54 13.82
CA ARG A 53 25.09 -18.53 14.53
C ARG A 53 25.52 -17.10 14.20
N HIS A 54 26.83 -16.85 14.10
CA HIS A 54 27.36 -15.55 13.74
C HIS A 54 27.06 -15.22 12.28
N ILE A 55 27.22 -16.17 11.37
CA ILE A 55 26.88 -15.98 9.95
C ILE A 55 25.40 -15.61 9.79
N ARG A 56 24.48 -16.34 10.45
CA ARG A 56 23.03 -16.03 10.41
C ARG A 56 22.71 -14.65 10.96
N ARG A 57 23.43 -14.19 12.00
CA ARG A 57 23.24 -12.86 12.58
C ARG A 57 23.58 -11.76 11.56
N TYR A 58 24.71 -11.89 10.86
CA TYR A 58 25.09 -10.94 9.82
C TYR A 58 24.17 -11.00 8.60
N ASP A 59 23.74 -12.20 8.18
CA ASP A 59 22.77 -12.37 7.09
C ASP A 59 21.43 -11.69 7.39
N GLU A 60 20.96 -11.76 8.63
CA GLU A 60 19.73 -11.05 9.06
C GLU A 60 19.93 -9.52 9.07
N MET A 61 21.11 -9.02 9.47
CA MET A 61 21.42 -7.58 9.37
C MET A 61 21.51 -7.11 7.92
N GLU A 62 22.14 -7.90 7.05
CA GLU A 62 22.22 -7.63 5.62
C GLU A 62 20.82 -7.63 4.97
N ARG A 63 19.95 -8.57 5.36
CA ARG A 63 18.54 -8.59 4.94
C ARG A 63 17.83 -7.29 5.29
N LYS A 64 18.03 -6.78 6.52
CA LYS A 64 17.45 -5.50 6.96
C LYS A 64 17.99 -4.32 6.16
N LEU A 65 19.29 -4.30 5.85
CA LEU A 65 19.90 -3.28 4.99
C LEU A 65 19.31 -3.31 3.58
N ARG A 66 19.20 -4.49 2.94
CA ARG A 66 18.56 -4.63 1.62
C ARG A 66 17.10 -4.18 1.64
N PHE A 67 16.37 -4.46 2.72
CA PHE A 67 15.01 -3.94 2.90
C PHE A 67 15.00 -2.41 2.92
N LEU A 68 15.85 -1.77 3.73
CA LEU A 68 15.97 -0.31 3.81
C LEU A 68 16.35 0.29 2.44
N GLU A 69 17.34 -0.28 1.76
CA GLU A 69 17.76 0.13 0.41
C GLU A 69 16.58 0.10 -0.58
N SER A 70 15.77 -0.96 -0.54
CA SER A 70 14.58 -1.07 -1.38
C SER A 70 13.54 0.02 -1.09
N GLN A 71 13.43 0.48 0.16
CA GLN A 71 12.50 1.54 0.56
C GLN A 71 13.03 2.93 0.19
N ILE A 72 14.32 3.17 0.37
CA ILE A 72 15.02 4.40 -0.02
C ILE A 72 14.90 4.59 -1.54
N THR A 73 15.15 3.53 -2.31
CA THR A 73 15.06 3.54 -3.77
C THR A 73 13.63 3.80 -4.26
N LYS A 74 12.62 3.21 -3.60
CA LYS A 74 11.20 3.47 -3.91
C LYS A 74 10.81 4.93 -3.74
N ASP A 75 11.46 5.64 -2.82
CA ASP A 75 11.23 7.07 -2.56
C ASP A 75 12.11 8.00 -3.41
N ASN A 76 12.90 7.45 -4.34
CA ASN A 76 13.86 8.19 -5.17
C ASN A 76 14.90 8.98 -4.36
N ILE A 77 15.22 8.53 -3.14
CA ILE A 77 16.27 9.13 -2.32
C ILE A 77 17.62 8.60 -2.83
N GLN A 78 18.56 9.48 -3.12
CA GLN A 78 19.90 9.07 -3.52
C GLN A 78 20.70 8.61 -2.30
N ILE A 79 21.16 7.37 -2.35
CA ILE A 79 22.20 6.88 -1.46
C ILE A 79 23.51 7.50 -1.96
N ALA A 80 24.29 8.10 -1.05
CA ALA A 80 25.58 8.69 -1.41
C ALA A 80 26.44 7.65 -2.14
N GLY A 81 27.30 8.07 -3.07
CA GLY A 81 28.19 7.12 -3.77
C GLY A 81 29.16 6.44 -2.80
N ARG A 82 29.38 5.13 -2.96
CA ARG A 82 30.39 4.38 -2.20
C ARG A 82 31.78 4.90 -2.54
N LEU A 83 32.47 5.48 -1.58
CA LEU A 83 33.92 5.67 -1.63
C LEU A 83 34.53 4.49 -0.88
N ASP A 84 34.87 3.42 -1.59
CA ASP A 84 35.63 2.32 -1.00
C ASP A 84 37.06 2.82 -0.76
N GLN A 85 37.32 3.28 0.47
CA GLN A 85 38.63 3.79 0.89
C GLN A 85 39.60 2.65 1.21
N GLY A 86 39.15 1.38 1.14
CA GLY A 86 39.97 0.21 1.43
C GLY A 86 40.37 0.05 2.91
N ASP A 87 39.85 0.89 3.80
CA ASP A 87 40.17 0.87 5.22
C ASP A 87 39.13 0.05 6.00
N TYR A 88 39.30 -1.27 5.95
CA TYR A 88 38.45 -2.21 6.68
C TYR A 88 38.98 -2.35 8.10
N SER A 89 38.31 -1.74 9.07
CA SER A 89 38.61 -1.92 10.49
C SER A 89 37.62 -2.88 11.14
N VAL A 90 38.09 -3.64 12.15
CA VAL A 90 37.21 -4.53 12.91
C VAL A 90 36.32 -3.70 13.83
N MET A 91 35.01 -3.74 13.60
CA MET A 91 34.04 -3.07 14.44
C MET A 91 33.99 -3.73 15.84
N PRO A 92 34.06 -2.94 16.94
CA PRO A 92 33.87 -3.45 18.28
C PRO A 92 32.52 -4.14 18.48
N THR A 93 32.47 -5.20 19.29
CA THR A 93 31.23 -5.97 19.56
C THR A 93 30.09 -5.10 20.12
N ALA A 94 30.42 -4.06 20.90
CA ALA A 94 29.42 -3.15 21.45
C ALA A 94 28.73 -2.31 20.36
N GLU A 95 29.49 -1.79 19.40
CA GLU A 95 28.98 -1.04 18.26
C GLU A 95 28.15 -1.95 17.34
N LEU A 96 28.59 -3.20 17.14
CA LEU A 96 27.82 -4.18 16.38
C LEU A 96 26.44 -4.46 17.02
N ASN A 97 26.38 -4.61 18.34
CA ASN A 97 25.12 -4.82 19.06
C ASN A 97 24.20 -3.59 18.93
N GLN A 98 24.76 -2.38 18.99
CA GLN A 98 24.01 -1.15 18.79
C GLN A 98 23.49 -1.07 17.35
N LEU A 99 24.32 -1.39 16.35
CA LEU A 99 23.92 -1.41 14.96
C LEU A 99 22.76 -2.38 14.73
N GLU A 100 22.83 -3.60 15.26
CA GLU A 100 21.74 -4.58 15.16
C GLU A 100 20.43 -4.05 15.74
N ALA A 101 20.48 -3.40 16.90
CA ALA A 101 19.31 -2.79 17.53
C ALA A 101 18.74 -1.65 16.65
N THR A 102 19.60 -0.75 16.18
CA THR A 102 19.17 0.37 15.31
C THR A 102 18.54 -0.12 14.01
N LEU A 103 19.09 -1.15 13.36
CA LEU A 103 18.51 -1.74 12.15
C LEU A 103 17.17 -2.42 12.44
N ALA A 104 17.02 -3.07 13.60
CA ALA A 104 15.75 -3.68 14.01
C ALA A 104 14.67 -2.62 14.25
N ASP A 105 15.01 -1.53 14.94
CA ASP A 105 14.09 -0.42 15.20
C ASP A 105 13.70 0.29 13.90
N LEU A 106 14.67 0.60 13.02
CA LEU A 106 14.40 1.21 11.72
C LEU A 106 13.52 0.32 10.83
N GLU A 107 13.77 -0.99 10.78
CA GLU A 107 12.92 -1.92 10.01
C GLU A 107 11.48 -1.89 10.53
N ARG A 108 11.30 -1.95 11.86
CA ARG A 108 9.98 -1.90 12.50
C ARG A 108 9.28 -0.58 12.19
N ASP A 109 9.98 0.54 12.36
CA ASP A 109 9.42 1.87 12.19
C ASP A 109 9.00 2.11 10.74
N VAL A 110 9.83 1.72 9.76
CA VAL A 110 9.49 1.83 8.33
C VAL A 110 8.31 0.92 7.96
N LYS A 111 8.21 -0.30 8.52
CA LYS A 111 7.04 -1.17 8.31
C LYS A 111 5.77 -0.53 8.86
N ASN A 112 5.82 -0.03 10.09
CA ASN A 112 4.68 0.65 10.72
C ASN A 112 4.25 1.89 9.92
N MET A 113 5.21 2.68 9.42
CA MET A 113 4.91 3.84 8.57
C MET A 113 4.25 3.44 7.25
N ASN A 114 4.69 2.35 6.62
CA ASN A 114 4.07 1.85 5.39
C ASN A 114 2.63 1.35 5.62
N GLU A 115 2.37 0.65 6.72
CA GLU A 115 1.03 0.21 7.09
C GLU A 115 0.11 1.41 7.41
N SER A 116 0.62 2.39 8.16
CA SER A 116 -0.11 3.61 8.50
C SER A 116 -0.43 4.45 7.26
N ASP A 117 0.52 4.63 6.35
CA ASP A 117 0.31 5.35 5.08
C ASP A 117 -0.74 4.66 4.20
N ALA A 118 -0.70 3.32 4.12
CA ALA A 118 -1.72 2.55 3.39
C ALA A 118 -3.13 2.72 3.98
N GLN A 119 -3.25 2.69 5.31
CA GLN A 119 -4.53 2.91 6.00
C GLN A 119 -5.04 4.34 5.82
N LEU A 120 -4.17 5.35 5.96
CA LEU A 120 -4.53 6.76 5.77
C LEU A 120 -4.98 7.04 4.33
N LYS A 121 -4.27 6.47 3.33
CA LYS A 121 -4.68 6.57 1.93
C LYS A 121 -6.03 5.91 1.68
N LYS A 122 -6.25 4.71 2.22
CA LYS A 122 -7.57 4.05 2.12
C LYS A 122 -8.68 4.92 2.71
N ASN A 123 -8.50 5.41 3.93
CA ASN A 123 -9.48 6.29 4.58
C ASN A 123 -9.71 7.59 3.80
N TYR A 124 -8.65 8.19 3.24
CA TYR A 124 -8.75 9.37 2.38
C TYR A 124 -9.59 9.10 1.14
N MET A 125 -9.36 7.96 0.46
CA MET A 125 -10.14 7.57 -0.71
C MET A 125 -11.61 7.32 -0.36
N GLU A 126 -11.90 6.66 0.76
CA GLU A 126 -13.27 6.42 1.20
C GLU A 126 -14.02 7.72 1.53
N LEU A 127 -13.36 8.68 2.18
CA LEU A 127 -13.94 10.00 2.45
C LEU A 127 -14.15 10.81 1.17
N LYS A 128 -13.25 10.68 0.19
CA LYS A 128 -13.36 11.37 -1.10
C LYS A 128 -14.51 10.81 -1.93
N GLU A 129 -14.68 9.49 -1.96
CA GLU A 129 -15.87 8.85 -2.53
C GLU A 129 -17.14 9.35 -1.86
N TRP A 130 -17.12 9.52 -0.54
CA TRP A 130 -18.28 9.98 0.22
C TRP A 130 -18.64 11.46 -0.03
N ASP A 131 -17.65 12.36 -0.13
CA ASP A 131 -17.89 13.75 -0.53
C ASP A 131 -18.51 13.83 -1.93
N ALA A 132 -17.99 13.06 -2.88
CA ALA A 132 -18.52 12.99 -4.25
C ALA A 132 -19.97 12.45 -4.28
N VAL A 133 -20.27 11.41 -3.48
CA VAL A 133 -21.62 10.89 -3.34
C VAL A 133 -22.58 11.95 -2.82
N LEU A 134 -22.22 12.67 -1.75
CA LEU A 134 -23.07 13.71 -1.18
C LEU A 134 -23.32 14.85 -2.17
N GLU A 135 -22.28 15.30 -2.87
CA GLU A 135 -22.38 16.33 -3.91
C GLU A 135 -23.28 15.92 -5.08
N LYS A 136 -23.03 14.76 -5.69
CA LYS A 136 -23.82 14.30 -6.84
C LYS A 136 -25.25 13.96 -6.46
N THR A 137 -25.48 13.48 -5.24
CA THR A 137 -26.83 13.26 -4.73
C THR A 137 -27.60 14.57 -4.59
N ASP A 138 -26.96 15.64 -4.10
CA ASP A 138 -27.56 16.99 -4.07
C ASP A 138 -27.94 17.47 -5.48
N GLU A 139 -27.04 17.31 -6.46
CA GLU A 139 -27.32 17.65 -7.87
C GLU A 139 -28.51 16.85 -8.45
N PHE A 140 -28.61 15.56 -8.13
CA PHE A 140 -29.74 14.73 -8.58
C PHE A 140 -31.06 15.26 -8.02
N PHE A 141 -31.16 15.52 -6.71
CA PHE A 141 -32.41 15.99 -6.13
C PHE A 141 -32.79 17.42 -6.54
N GLN A 142 -31.81 18.32 -6.76
CA GLN A 142 -32.08 19.67 -7.27
C GLN A 142 -32.63 19.65 -8.71
N GLY A 143 -32.30 18.62 -9.50
CA GLY A 143 -32.78 18.44 -10.86
C GLY A 143 -34.23 17.93 -10.98
N GLY A 144 -35.00 17.87 -9.88
CA GLY A 144 -36.37 17.33 -9.90
C GLY A 144 -36.42 15.82 -10.17
N VAL A 145 -35.34 15.10 -9.86
CA VAL A 145 -35.23 13.65 -10.16
C VAL A 145 -36.23 12.83 -9.40
N ASP A 146 -36.66 13.27 -8.23
CA ASP A 146 -37.69 12.56 -7.46
C ASP A 146 -39.04 12.58 -8.20
N ASP A 147 -39.37 13.72 -8.83
CA ASP A 147 -40.58 13.87 -9.64
C ASP A 147 -40.45 13.09 -10.96
N GLN A 148 -39.30 13.16 -11.64
CA GLN A 148 -39.04 12.38 -12.86
C GLN A 148 -39.04 10.86 -12.59
N ALA A 149 -38.43 10.44 -11.48
CA ALA A 149 -38.41 9.03 -11.09
C ALA A 149 -39.81 8.55 -10.70
N ALA A 150 -40.63 9.39 -10.06
CA ALA A 150 -42.02 9.08 -9.76
C ALA A 150 -42.83 8.91 -11.05
N GLU A 151 -42.72 9.86 -11.98
CA GLU A 151 -43.40 9.78 -13.29
C GLU A 151 -42.97 8.54 -14.09
N GLU A 152 -41.66 8.26 -14.21
CA GLU A 152 -41.17 7.09 -14.95
C GLU A 152 -41.57 5.76 -14.30
N LEU A 153 -41.56 5.68 -12.97
CA LEU A 153 -42.01 4.48 -12.24
C LEU A 153 -43.52 4.29 -12.35
N GLU A 154 -44.32 5.36 -12.45
CA GLU A 154 -45.77 5.29 -12.67
C GLU A 154 -46.10 4.82 -14.10
N VAL A 155 -45.44 5.38 -15.11
CA VAL A 155 -45.60 4.93 -16.51
C VAL A 155 -45.25 3.44 -16.66
N GLN A 156 -44.17 2.99 -16.01
CA GLN A 156 -43.76 1.58 -16.02
C GLN A 156 -44.78 0.66 -15.32
N GLU A 157 -45.43 1.14 -14.25
CA GLU A 157 -46.50 0.39 -13.56
C GLU A 157 -47.76 0.26 -14.42
N GLU A 158 -48.11 1.29 -15.19
CA GLU A 158 -49.25 1.26 -16.11
C GLU A 158 -49.02 0.33 -17.31
N GLU A 159 -47.79 0.28 -17.84
CA GLU A 159 -47.44 -0.51 -19.02
C GLU A 159 -47.22 -2.01 -18.69
N TYR A 160 -46.79 -2.35 -17.48
CA TYR A 160 -46.45 -3.74 -17.08
C TYR A 160 -47.32 -4.32 -15.94
N GLY A 161 -48.29 -3.56 -15.39
CA GLY A 161 -49.45 -4.09 -14.67
C GLY A 161 -49.21 -4.74 -13.31
N LYS A 162 -48.09 -4.46 -12.62
CA LYS A 162 -47.83 -4.97 -11.25
C LYS A 162 -47.06 -3.96 -10.39
N GLY A 163 -47.73 -2.91 -9.96
CA GLY A 163 -47.22 -2.00 -8.92
C GLY A 163 -47.69 -2.40 -7.52
N GLU A 164 -46.76 -2.67 -6.60
CA GLU A 164 -47.07 -2.58 -5.17
C GLU A 164 -47.23 -1.10 -4.81
N LYS A 165 -48.32 -0.70 -4.12
CA LYS A 165 -48.49 0.66 -3.58
C LYS A 165 -47.52 0.89 -2.40
N ALA A 166 -46.23 0.92 -2.69
CA ALA A 166 -45.16 1.18 -1.74
C ALA A 166 -44.54 2.55 -2.02
N PRO A 167 -44.07 3.27 -0.97
CA PRO A 167 -43.36 4.53 -1.16
C PRO A 167 -42.07 4.31 -1.95
N ILE A 168 -41.75 5.25 -2.85
CA ILE A 168 -40.50 5.24 -3.62
C ILE A 168 -39.33 5.31 -2.64
N SER A 169 -38.43 4.36 -2.77
CA SER A 169 -37.18 4.29 -2.01
C SER A 169 -36.01 4.38 -2.97
N TYR A 170 -34.87 4.87 -2.48
CA TYR A 170 -33.67 4.97 -3.30
C TYR A 170 -32.44 4.45 -2.58
N VAL A 171 -31.47 4.02 -3.37
CA VAL A 171 -30.15 3.58 -2.92
C VAL A 171 -29.09 4.33 -3.72
N VAL A 172 -28.04 4.78 -3.05
CA VAL A 172 -26.92 5.49 -3.65
C VAL A 172 -25.64 4.68 -3.49
N GLY A 173 -24.78 4.69 -4.51
CA GLY A 173 -23.51 4.01 -4.45
C GLY A 173 -22.48 4.55 -5.44
N VAL A 174 -21.30 3.95 -5.39
CA VAL A 174 -20.18 4.25 -6.28
C VAL A 174 -19.82 2.98 -7.07
N ILE A 175 -19.59 3.13 -8.36
CA ILE A 175 -19.18 2.05 -9.25
C ILE A 175 -18.04 2.51 -10.17
N GLU A 176 -17.22 1.56 -10.61
CA GLU A 176 -16.24 1.78 -11.67
C GLU A 176 -16.93 2.17 -12.98
N ARG A 177 -16.46 3.24 -13.63
CA ARG A 177 -17.08 3.78 -14.85
C ARG A 177 -17.08 2.77 -16.00
N SER A 178 -16.05 1.93 -16.08
CA SER A 178 -15.93 0.86 -17.08
C SER A 178 -17.07 -0.16 -17.01
N ARG A 179 -17.64 -0.39 -15.83
CA ARG A 179 -18.70 -1.37 -15.57
C ARG A 179 -20.10 -0.79 -15.61
N LEU A 180 -20.23 0.54 -15.61
CA LEU A 180 -21.49 1.27 -15.45
C LEU A 180 -22.55 0.87 -16.49
N LEU A 181 -22.18 0.78 -17.77
CA LEU A 181 -23.10 0.41 -18.85
C LEU A 181 -23.63 -1.02 -18.73
N VAL A 182 -22.79 -1.95 -18.24
CA VAL A 182 -23.18 -3.36 -18.05
C VAL A 182 -24.07 -3.47 -16.81
N PHE A 183 -23.70 -2.75 -15.74
CA PHE A 183 -24.48 -2.66 -14.51
C PHE A 183 -25.90 -2.15 -14.77
N GLU A 184 -26.05 -1.04 -15.51
CA GLU A 184 -27.35 -0.49 -15.90
C GLU A 184 -28.22 -1.52 -16.64
N ARG A 185 -27.64 -2.18 -17.64
CA ARG A 185 -28.35 -3.19 -18.44
C ARG A 185 -28.80 -4.40 -17.61
N VAL A 186 -27.96 -4.88 -16.70
CA VAL A 186 -28.30 -6.01 -15.82
C VAL A 186 -29.35 -5.60 -14.80
N LEU A 187 -29.21 -4.41 -14.21
CA LEU A 187 -30.19 -3.87 -13.26
C LEU A 187 -31.56 -3.76 -13.92
N TRP A 188 -31.64 -3.17 -15.11
CA TRP A 188 -32.87 -2.98 -15.87
C TRP A 188 -33.57 -4.30 -16.25
N ARG A 189 -32.79 -5.34 -16.56
CA ARG A 189 -33.32 -6.68 -16.84
C ARG A 189 -33.77 -7.41 -15.58
N ALA A 190 -32.99 -7.35 -14.51
CA ALA A 190 -33.28 -8.01 -13.25
C ALA A 190 -34.47 -7.38 -12.52
N SER A 191 -34.67 -6.06 -12.68
CA SER A 191 -35.81 -5.33 -12.14
C SER A 191 -37.06 -5.40 -13.03
N HIS A 192 -37.03 -6.07 -14.18
CA HIS A 192 -38.15 -6.06 -15.15
C HIS A 192 -38.63 -4.63 -15.46
N HIS A 193 -37.69 -3.68 -15.60
CA HIS A 193 -38.00 -2.29 -15.97
C HIS A 193 -38.84 -1.57 -14.91
N THR A 194 -38.62 -1.88 -13.63
CA THR A 194 -39.30 -1.21 -12.49
C THR A 194 -38.32 -0.47 -11.56
N ALA A 195 -37.07 -0.32 -12.00
CA ALA A 195 -36.06 0.44 -11.27
C ALA A 195 -35.50 1.52 -12.20
N TYR A 196 -35.48 2.75 -11.70
CA TYR A 196 -34.94 3.91 -12.40
C TYR A 196 -33.53 4.20 -11.91
N LEU A 197 -32.55 4.25 -12.82
CA LEU A 197 -31.14 4.50 -12.52
C LEU A 197 -30.74 5.87 -13.08
N ARG A 198 -30.10 6.69 -12.25
CA ARG A 198 -29.38 7.87 -12.71
C ARG A 198 -27.94 7.81 -12.23
N SER A 199 -27.01 8.28 -13.05
CA SER A 199 -25.58 8.28 -12.73
C SER A 199 -24.89 9.58 -13.14
N ALA A 200 -23.80 9.88 -12.44
CA ALA A 200 -22.93 11.03 -12.72
C ALA A 200 -21.48 10.58 -12.57
N ALA A 201 -20.62 11.01 -13.50
CA ALA A 201 -19.20 10.75 -13.40
C ALA A 201 -18.56 11.57 -12.26
N ILE A 202 -17.55 11.00 -11.63
CA ILE A 202 -16.62 11.74 -10.77
C ILE A 202 -15.50 12.24 -11.69
N ASP A 203 -15.32 13.57 -11.76
CA ASP A 203 -14.36 14.19 -12.69
C ASP A 203 -12.90 13.87 -12.34
N GLU A 204 -12.62 13.61 -11.06
CA GLU A 204 -11.28 13.28 -10.58
C GLU A 204 -11.01 11.77 -10.63
N ASP A 205 -9.87 11.40 -11.21
CA ASP A 205 -9.37 10.02 -11.14
C ASP A 205 -9.07 9.64 -9.68
N LEU A 206 -9.59 8.48 -9.26
CA LEU A 206 -9.41 7.94 -7.92
C LEU A 206 -8.39 6.79 -7.97
N GLU A 207 -7.49 6.72 -6.99
CA GLU A 207 -6.56 5.59 -6.88
C GLU A 207 -7.26 4.37 -6.26
N ASP A 208 -7.18 3.22 -6.93
CA ASP A 208 -7.72 1.98 -6.38
C ASP A 208 -6.72 1.30 -5.43
N GLU A 209 -7.12 0.20 -4.78
CA GLU A 209 -6.25 -0.56 -3.86
C GLU A 209 -4.90 -0.97 -4.51
N ASN A 210 -4.85 -1.07 -5.85
CA ASN A 210 -3.65 -1.36 -6.64
C ASN A 210 -2.80 -0.13 -7.01
N ARG A 211 -3.15 1.08 -6.54
CA ARG A 211 -2.53 2.37 -6.92
C ARG A 211 -2.68 2.74 -8.40
N GLU A 212 -3.64 2.11 -9.08
CA GLU A 212 -4.01 2.47 -10.44
C GLU A 212 -5.05 3.58 -10.41
N LYS A 213 -4.95 4.51 -11.35
CA LYS A 213 -5.95 5.57 -11.53
C LYS A 213 -7.19 4.98 -12.19
N VAL A 214 -8.30 5.02 -11.47
CA VAL A 214 -9.57 4.46 -11.88
C VAL A 214 -10.64 5.55 -11.87
N GLN A 215 -11.38 5.63 -12.98
CA GLN A 215 -12.55 6.49 -13.07
C GLN A 215 -13.75 5.81 -12.43
N LYS A 216 -14.36 6.51 -11.48
CA LYS A 216 -15.57 6.05 -10.79
C LYS A 216 -16.74 6.97 -11.10
N ALA A 217 -17.95 6.47 -10.90
CA ALA A 217 -19.18 7.19 -11.09
C ALA A 217 -20.09 6.96 -9.88
N VAL A 218 -20.82 8.00 -9.48
CA VAL A 218 -21.89 7.93 -8.49
C VAL A 218 -23.16 7.54 -9.20
N PHE A 219 -23.95 6.65 -8.60
CA PHE A 219 -25.26 6.28 -9.11
C PHE A 219 -26.31 6.34 -8.01
N ILE A 220 -27.54 6.63 -8.41
CA ILE A 220 -28.74 6.56 -7.59
C ILE A 220 -29.77 5.67 -8.29
N VAL A 221 -30.33 4.70 -7.57
CA VAL A 221 -31.37 3.80 -8.05
C VAL A 221 -32.63 4.04 -7.24
N PHE A 222 -33.73 4.38 -7.92
CA PHE A 222 -35.07 4.47 -7.35
C PHE A 222 -35.84 3.17 -7.62
N TYR A 223 -36.55 2.68 -6.61
CA TYR A 223 -37.35 1.45 -6.69
C TYR A 223 -38.54 1.51 -5.71
N LYS A 224 -39.54 0.66 -5.95
CA LYS A 224 -40.70 0.47 -5.07
C LYS A 224 -40.71 -0.96 -4.48
N GLY A 225 -40.83 -1.07 -3.15
CA GLY A 225 -40.96 -2.36 -2.45
C GLY A 225 -39.66 -3.10 -2.12
N ASP A 226 -39.73 -4.01 -1.13
CA ASP A 226 -38.56 -4.72 -0.56
C ASP A 226 -37.98 -5.80 -1.48
N ARG A 227 -38.81 -6.34 -2.39
CA ARG A 227 -38.36 -7.33 -3.37
C ARG A 227 -37.34 -6.72 -4.33
N LEU A 228 -37.61 -5.51 -4.85
CA LEU A 228 -36.69 -4.81 -5.73
C LEU A 228 -35.42 -4.38 -4.99
N ARG A 229 -35.54 -3.91 -3.75
CA ARG A 229 -34.38 -3.63 -2.90
C ARG A 229 -33.40 -4.79 -2.86
N SER A 230 -33.90 -6.00 -2.60
CA SER A 230 -33.06 -7.21 -2.51
C SER A 230 -32.39 -7.56 -3.85
N ILE A 231 -33.04 -7.24 -4.98
CA ILE A 231 -32.46 -7.44 -6.31
C ILE A 231 -31.37 -6.40 -6.58
N VAL A 232 -31.64 -5.12 -6.29
CA VAL A 232 -30.68 -4.02 -6.45
C VAL A 232 -29.43 -4.30 -5.61
N GLU A 233 -29.58 -4.66 -4.33
CA GLU A 233 -28.45 -4.99 -3.45
C GLU A 233 -27.61 -6.16 -4.01
N LYS A 234 -28.25 -7.24 -4.48
CA LYS A 234 -27.54 -8.38 -5.10
C LYS A 234 -26.81 -8.01 -6.39
N VAL A 235 -27.40 -7.17 -7.24
CA VAL A 235 -26.75 -6.70 -8.46
C VAL A 235 -25.56 -5.82 -8.09
N CYS A 236 -25.71 -4.89 -7.14
CA CYS A 236 -24.60 -4.06 -6.64
C CYS A 236 -23.45 -4.91 -6.10
N ASP A 237 -23.75 -5.93 -5.29
CA ASP A 237 -22.73 -6.85 -4.76
C ASP A 237 -22.02 -7.62 -5.88
N GLY A 238 -22.76 -8.10 -6.89
CA GLY A 238 -22.20 -8.82 -8.05
C GLY A 238 -21.25 -7.97 -8.90
N PHE A 239 -21.50 -6.67 -9.01
CA PHE A 239 -20.65 -5.73 -9.73
C PHE A 239 -19.54 -5.10 -8.88
N LYS A 240 -19.47 -5.44 -7.58
CA LYS A 240 -18.60 -4.81 -6.58
C LYS A 240 -18.84 -3.29 -6.45
N ALA A 241 -20.08 -2.87 -6.61
CA ALA A 241 -20.50 -1.49 -6.40
C ALA A 241 -20.59 -1.21 -4.89
N LYS A 242 -19.95 -0.13 -4.43
CA LYS A 242 -19.95 0.24 -3.01
C LYS A 242 -21.23 1.00 -2.67
N LEU A 243 -22.13 0.33 -1.95
CA LEU A 243 -23.39 0.90 -1.49
C LEU A 243 -23.19 1.78 -0.26
N MET A 244 -23.63 3.03 -0.35
CA MET A 244 -23.56 3.98 0.76
C MET A 244 -24.90 4.04 1.48
N LYS A 245 -25.11 3.09 2.41
CA LYS A 245 -26.38 2.92 3.14
C LYS A 245 -26.75 4.09 4.06
N ASN A 246 -25.78 4.94 4.41
CA ASN A 246 -25.94 6.01 5.41
C ASN A 246 -26.20 7.39 4.77
N CYS A 247 -26.66 7.46 3.52
CA CYS A 247 -26.90 8.75 2.85
C CYS A 247 -28.11 9.45 3.47
N PRO A 248 -27.96 10.66 4.04
CA PRO A 248 -29.08 11.40 4.61
C PRO A 248 -30.13 11.75 3.55
N LYS A 249 -31.42 11.74 3.93
CA LYS A 249 -32.52 12.02 3.01
C LYS A 249 -32.72 13.53 2.79
N THR A 250 -32.59 14.31 3.86
CA THR A 250 -32.79 15.75 3.83
C THR A 250 -31.60 16.48 3.22
N PHE A 251 -31.86 17.53 2.43
CA PHE A 251 -30.83 18.42 1.90
C PHE A 251 -29.96 19.04 3.02
N LYS A 252 -30.56 19.52 4.11
CA LYS A 252 -29.82 20.11 5.25
C LYS A 252 -28.85 19.12 5.90
N ASP A 253 -29.29 17.87 6.10
CA ASP A 253 -28.48 16.83 6.72
C ASP A 253 -27.33 16.40 5.80
N ARG A 254 -27.58 16.33 4.48
CA ARG A 254 -26.54 16.08 3.47
C ARG A 254 -25.51 17.20 3.43
N GLN A 255 -25.93 18.45 3.46
CA GLN A 255 -25.03 19.61 3.49
C GLN A 255 -24.19 19.62 4.78
N SER A 256 -24.78 19.33 5.93
CA SER A 256 -24.04 19.18 7.20
C SER A 256 -23.02 18.06 7.12
N ALA A 257 -23.42 16.86 6.68
CA ALA A 257 -22.53 15.72 6.54
C ALA A 257 -21.38 16.01 5.56
N ARG A 258 -21.65 16.74 4.46
CA ARG A 258 -20.63 17.13 3.48
C ARG A 258 -19.59 18.06 4.10
N ASN A 259 -20.02 19.03 4.91
CA ASN A 259 -19.10 19.91 5.62
C ASN A 259 -18.21 19.14 6.61
N ASP A 260 -18.78 18.19 7.35
CA ASP A 260 -18.04 17.34 8.28
C ASP A 260 -17.01 16.46 7.55
N VAL A 261 -17.39 15.89 6.40
CA VAL A 261 -16.51 15.05 5.57
C VAL A 261 -15.37 15.87 4.99
N ARG A 262 -15.65 17.09 4.52
CA ARG A 262 -14.63 18.01 4.01
C ARG A 262 -13.64 18.44 5.07
N ALA A 263 -14.11 18.71 6.30
CA ALA A 263 -13.23 18.98 7.43
C ALA A 263 -12.28 17.80 7.70
N ARG A 264 -12.84 16.58 7.80
CA ARG A 264 -12.05 15.34 7.98
C ARG A 264 -11.08 15.08 6.82
N LEU A 265 -11.47 15.38 5.58
CA LEU A 265 -10.59 15.26 4.42
C LEU A 265 -9.37 16.18 4.53
N GLN A 266 -9.55 17.41 5.02
CA GLN A 266 -8.43 18.32 5.24
C GLN A 266 -7.52 17.84 6.38
N ASP A 267 -8.10 17.31 7.46
CA ASP A 267 -7.32 16.75 8.57
C ASP A 267 -6.47 15.56 8.10
N VAL A 268 -7.09 14.59 7.43
CA VAL A 268 -6.39 13.40 6.90
C VAL A 268 -5.31 13.79 5.88
N LYS A 269 -5.60 14.78 5.02
CA LYS A 269 -4.60 15.31 4.07
C LYS A 269 -3.40 15.93 4.78
N THR A 270 -3.63 16.65 5.87
CA THR A 270 -2.57 17.25 6.68
C THR A 270 -1.72 16.16 7.34
N VAL A 271 -2.36 15.14 7.92
CA VAL A 271 -1.67 13.99 8.53
C VAL A 271 -0.87 13.21 7.48
N LEU A 272 -1.42 12.95 6.29
CA LEU A 272 -0.69 12.33 5.18
C LEU A 272 0.57 13.12 4.81
N GLY A 273 0.46 14.45 4.72
CA GLY A 273 1.61 15.32 4.47
C GLY A 273 2.69 15.17 5.55
N GLN A 274 2.30 15.20 6.83
CA GLN A 274 3.23 15.02 7.95
C GLN A 274 3.88 13.63 7.99
N THR A 275 3.10 12.58 7.73
CA THR A 275 3.60 11.19 7.68
C THR A 275 4.60 10.99 6.55
N THR A 276 4.32 11.55 5.36
CA THR A 276 5.25 11.48 4.23
C THR A 276 6.55 12.22 4.51
N GLU A 277 6.49 13.43 5.10
CA GLU A 277 7.67 14.19 5.48
C GLU A 277 8.49 13.49 6.58
N HIS A 278 7.82 12.89 7.57
CA HIS A 278 8.49 12.13 8.63
C HIS A 278 9.19 10.89 8.05
N ARG A 279 8.51 10.13 7.19
CA ARG A 279 9.08 8.98 6.49
C ARG A 279 10.29 9.38 5.65
N PHE A 280 10.20 10.47 4.90
CA PHE A 280 11.33 11.00 4.12
C PHE A 280 12.53 11.32 5.00
N ARG A 281 12.33 12.00 6.14
CA ARG A 281 13.41 12.32 7.09
C ARG A 281 14.10 11.08 7.65
N VAL A 282 13.33 10.06 8.03
CA VAL A 282 13.87 8.80 8.55
C VAL A 282 14.66 8.04 7.49
N LEU A 283 14.11 7.93 6.27
CA LEU A 283 14.79 7.27 5.16
C LEU A 283 16.03 8.04 4.69
N GLN A 284 16.02 9.37 4.71
CA GLN A 284 17.19 10.19 4.40
C GLN A 284 18.30 9.98 5.43
N ALA A 285 17.97 9.94 6.72
CA ALA A 285 18.94 9.64 7.78
C ALA A 285 19.53 8.23 7.62
N ALA A 286 18.69 7.25 7.27
CA ALA A 286 19.15 5.89 6.97
C ALA A 286 20.04 5.86 5.71
N ALA A 287 19.68 6.57 4.64
CA ALA A 287 20.45 6.62 3.39
C ALA A 287 21.85 7.21 3.58
N ASN A 288 21.99 8.22 4.45
CA ASN A 288 23.29 8.81 4.76
C ASN A 288 24.25 7.83 5.47
N ASN A 289 23.70 6.92 6.28
CA ASN A 289 24.50 5.94 7.04
C ASN A 289 24.56 4.57 6.36
N HIS A 290 23.73 4.32 5.36
CA HIS A 290 23.54 3.00 4.74
C HIS A 290 24.85 2.39 4.25
N ASN A 291 25.67 3.17 3.54
CA ASN A 291 26.96 2.70 3.02
C ASN A 291 27.98 2.37 4.10
N ALA A 292 27.88 2.99 5.28
CA ALA A 292 28.79 2.71 6.38
C ALA A 292 28.38 1.42 7.12
N TRP A 293 27.12 1.01 7.00
CA TRP A 293 26.60 -0.21 7.62
C TRP A 293 26.74 -1.46 6.75
N LEU A 294 26.90 -1.28 5.43
CA LEU A 294 27.03 -2.34 4.42
C LEU A 294 28.50 -2.74 4.22
#